data_AF-A0A2T7PZB4-F1
#
_entry.id   AF-A0A2T7PZB4-F1
#
_cell.length_a   1.000
_cell.length_b   1.000
_cell.length_c   1.000
_cell.angle_alpha   90.00
_cell.angle_beta   90.00
_cell.angle_gamma   90.00
#
_symmetry.space_group_name_H-M   'P 1'
#
loop_
_entity.id
_entity.type
_entity.pdbx_description
1 polymer ?
#
loop_
_entity_poly.entity_id
_entity_poly.type
_entity_poly.pdbx_seq_one_letter_code
_entity_poly.pdbx_strand_id
1 'polypeptide(L)'
;MTAVNGVNGVNKAAESGWKVGLINYAQKYLTAESFGCKINVSGTGLKKKQTFVLVQDPVEEVLYIRSHLGRYVSADKYGNVTCEVEEPDQTEKFVVEYAKDGSGKWAFKNQVHGNYLGGTDDSLKCFAKTVTDRELWTVQLSIHPQVHLRNVNRKRYAHVCEDQLQVTQTIPWGEKSLLFLDFVDGKYALKTYDSRYLSTTGELSPQLTEACKFTLEIRSGQNGGLAFRDSAGCYLTGVGATATMKGRNKTVGKDELFTLEDTHPQVVLIAYNGKKVSIKQGVDVSANQEDEETDKEIFQMEYERSSGRWAFRTVDNKYWSLEPLGGVQGVGSSICPETLFEVEWLDDGSIVIKANNNSYIYNKPTGSLTAGSDSATDKEKFRVKIVNRPILVLRSDFGFVGAKSPGAAKADVVCNRTTYEVIYVESASTGAYLLKAANGKYWAVRRRRGHRGRRVGKDPVLAAVPWQLHANHPGRQWMLHQGRAERPVPRLWAERSTRPSCGSFNPPIEDSPLPFVSLDRLSPHLVLSNMALVAVPILDSTFWTLSSSGRPLEAP
;
A
#
# COMPACT_ATOMS: atom_id res chain seq x y z
N MET A 1 -31.36 -0.86 3.44
CA MET A 1 -31.00 -1.17 2.03
C MET A 1 -30.47 0.14 1.47
N THR A 2 -29.24 0.27 0.97
CA THR A 2 -28.49 -0.61 0.07
C THR A 2 -27.10 -0.98 0.62
N ALA A 3 -26.68 -2.23 0.42
CA ALA A 3 -25.31 -2.67 0.72
C ALA A 3 -24.51 -2.73 -0.60
N VAL A 4 -23.38 -2.04 -0.65
CA VAL A 4 -22.49 -2.05 -1.83
C VAL A 4 -21.20 -2.79 -1.50
N ASN A 5 -20.96 -3.83 -2.30
CA ASN A 5 -19.68 -4.52 -2.52
C ASN A 5 -18.92 -5.02 -1.28
N GLY A 6 -19.11 -6.31 -0.98
CA GLY A 6 -18.30 -7.06 0.00
C GLY A 6 -16.79 -6.91 -0.26
N VAL A 7 -16.11 -6.35 0.72
CA VAL A 7 -14.72 -5.90 0.68
C VAL A 7 -13.78 -7.04 1.08
N ASN A 8 -12.50 -6.92 0.73
CA ASN A 8 -11.43 -7.67 1.37
C ASN A 8 -11.20 -7.25 2.85
N GLY A 9 -12.19 -7.49 3.71
CA GLY A 9 -12.16 -7.27 5.16
C GLY A 9 -13.59 -7.14 5.72
N VAL A 10 -13.75 -7.09 7.05
CA VAL A 10 -15.04 -6.78 7.69
C VAL A 10 -15.02 -5.37 8.29
N ASN A 11 -15.86 -4.49 7.73
CA ASN A 11 -15.93 -3.03 8.00
C ASN A 11 -14.70 -2.24 7.49
N LYS A 12 -14.77 -0.94 7.19
CA LYS A 12 -15.87 0.05 7.18
C LYS A 12 -16.21 0.46 5.74
N ALA A 13 -17.31 1.19 5.56
CA ALA A 13 -17.63 1.82 4.28
C ALA A 13 -16.47 2.70 3.82
N ALA A 14 -15.77 2.28 2.77
CA ALA A 14 -14.92 3.17 2.00
C ALA A 14 -15.83 4.22 1.37
N GLU A 15 -15.52 5.49 1.62
CA GLU A 15 -16.15 6.61 0.95
C GLU A 15 -16.12 6.38 -0.56
N SER A 16 -17.27 6.42 -1.22
CA SER A 16 -17.43 6.01 -2.62
C SER A 16 -16.79 7.02 -3.57
N GLY A 17 -15.46 7.01 -3.67
CA GLY A 17 -14.76 7.91 -4.57
C GLY A 17 -13.32 7.53 -4.89
N TRP A 18 -12.91 7.88 -6.10
CA TRP A 18 -11.62 7.49 -6.66
C TRP A 18 -10.59 8.60 -6.48
N LYS A 19 -9.46 8.28 -5.85
CA LYS A 19 -8.32 9.21 -5.76
C LYS A 19 -7.65 9.32 -7.13
N VAL A 20 -7.60 10.52 -7.71
CA VAL A 20 -7.07 10.78 -9.05
C VAL A 20 -6.21 12.05 -9.10
N GLY A 21 -5.36 12.16 -10.12
CA GLY A 21 -4.90 13.41 -10.69
C GLY A 21 -5.56 13.62 -12.06
N LEU A 22 -5.90 14.88 -12.37
CA LEU A 22 -6.48 15.28 -13.65
C LEU A 22 -5.42 16.08 -14.44
N ILE A 23 -5.03 15.60 -15.62
CA ILE A 23 -3.95 16.16 -16.44
C ILE A 23 -4.55 16.80 -17.69
N ASN A 24 -4.25 18.07 -17.97
CA ASN A 24 -4.74 18.77 -19.17
C ASN A 24 -3.88 18.51 -20.41
N TYR A 25 -4.29 19.08 -21.56
CA TYR A 25 -3.54 19.03 -22.82
C TYR A 25 -2.08 19.50 -22.71
N ALA A 26 -1.77 20.45 -21.82
CA ALA A 26 -0.43 20.98 -21.58
C ALA A 26 0.44 20.10 -20.66
N GLN A 27 -0.01 18.87 -20.35
CA GLN A 27 0.63 17.94 -19.42
C GLN A 27 0.81 18.51 -18.01
N LYS A 28 -0.14 19.36 -17.58
CA LYS A 28 -0.21 19.92 -16.24
C LYS A 28 -1.36 19.33 -15.44
N TYR A 29 -1.13 19.16 -14.15
CA TYR A 29 -2.12 18.67 -13.20
C TYR A 29 -2.98 19.80 -12.66
N LEU A 30 -4.28 19.56 -12.62
CA LEU A 30 -5.19 20.29 -11.74
C LEU A 30 -4.62 20.30 -10.31
N THR A 31 -4.64 21.45 -9.67
CA THR A 31 -3.95 21.71 -8.41
C THR A 31 -4.86 22.57 -7.53
N ALA A 32 -5.24 22.06 -6.36
CA ALA A 32 -5.86 22.85 -5.31
C ALA A 32 -4.78 23.43 -4.41
N GLU A 33 -4.74 24.75 -4.28
CA GLU A 33 -3.79 25.42 -3.39
C GLU A 33 -4.20 25.30 -1.92
N SER A 34 -3.21 25.21 -1.04
CA SER A 34 -3.44 25.04 0.41
C SER A 34 -3.95 26.30 1.11
N PHE A 35 -3.96 27.45 0.43
CA PHE A 35 -4.39 28.74 0.98
C PHE A 35 -5.26 29.49 -0.03
N GLY A 36 -6.29 30.18 0.47
CA GLY A 36 -7.21 30.98 -0.34
C GLY A 36 -8.07 30.17 -1.31
N CYS A 37 -8.20 28.85 -1.12
CA CYS A 37 -9.04 27.92 -1.87
C CYS A 37 -8.94 27.99 -3.41
N LYS A 38 -7.83 28.54 -3.92
CA LYS A 38 -7.59 28.70 -5.35
C LYS A 38 -7.33 27.36 -6.01
N ILE A 39 -7.79 27.24 -7.24
CA ILE A 39 -7.57 26.07 -8.09
C ILE A 39 -6.93 26.53 -9.40
N ASN A 40 -5.88 25.84 -9.84
CA ASN A 40 -5.12 26.14 -11.04
C ASN A 40 -4.69 24.84 -11.73
N VAL A 41 -4.06 24.95 -12.91
CA VAL A 41 -3.58 23.82 -13.72
C VAL A 41 -2.09 23.98 -14.01
N SER A 42 -1.28 24.16 -12.97
CA SER A 42 0.17 24.40 -13.07
C SER A 42 1.04 23.19 -12.65
N GLY A 43 0.46 22.20 -11.98
CA GLY A 43 1.21 21.11 -11.32
C GLY A 43 1.98 20.24 -12.31
N THR A 44 3.22 19.87 -11.98
CA THR A 44 4.11 19.07 -12.85
C THR A 44 4.21 17.58 -12.45
N GLY A 45 3.46 17.15 -11.44
CA GLY A 45 3.44 15.75 -11.00
C GLY A 45 2.43 15.52 -9.89
N LEU A 46 1.95 14.28 -9.80
CA LEU A 46 0.91 13.85 -8.86
C LEU A 46 1.42 13.82 -7.41
N LYS A 47 1.15 14.88 -6.64
CA LYS A 47 1.40 15.00 -5.19
C LYS A 47 0.09 15.31 -4.46
N LYS A 48 0.18 15.62 -3.16
CA LYS A 48 -0.98 15.94 -2.28
C LYS A 48 -1.91 17.00 -2.90
N LYS A 49 -1.39 18.15 -3.36
CA LYS A 49 -2.19 19.23 -3.95
C LYS A 49 -2.87 18.87 -5.28
N GLN A 50 -2.29 17.90 -6.01
CA GLN A 50 -2.77 17.40 -7.31
C GLN A 50 -3.67 16.18 -7.17
N THR A 51 -3.87 15.68 -5.95
CA THR A 51 -4.75 14.53 -5.68
C THR A 51 -6.14 15.03 -5.31
N PHE A 52 -7.12 14.66 -6.13
CA PHE A 52 -8.54 14.87 -5.92
C PHE A 52 -9.22 13.52 -5.67
N VAL A 53 -10.44 13.55 -5.14
CA VAL A 53 -11.32 12.40 -4.99
C VAL A 53 -12.55 12.64 -5.86
N LEU A 54 -12.79 11.76 -6.84
CA LEU A 54 -14.03 11.74 -7.61
C LEU A 54 -15.09 11.00 -6.79
N VAL A 55 -15.85 11.73 -5.98
CA VAL A 55 -16.92 11.18 -5.14
C VAL A 55 -18.13 10.89 -6.02
N GLN A 56 -18.60 9.65 -6.03
CA GLN A 56 -19.69 9.20 -6.87
C GLN A 56 -21.03 9.40 -6.15
N ASP A 57 -22.03 9.93 -6.84
CA ASP A 57 -23.39 9.96 -6.30
C ASP A 57 -23.97 8.53 -6.29
N PRO A 58 -24.63 8.08 -5.21
CA PRO A 58 -25.20 6.73 -5.11
C PRO A 58 -26.52 6.56 -5.88
N VAL A 59 -27.16 7.64 -6.33
CA VAL A 59 -28.47 7.64 -7.00
C VAL A 59 -28.36 8.18 -8.42
N GLU A 60 -27.77 9.36 -8.60
CA GLU A 60 -27.64 10.05 -9.89
C GLU A 60 -26.37 9.60 -10.66
N GLU A 61 -26.38 9.65 -12.00
CA GLU A 61 -25.16 9.47 -12.81
C GLU A 61 -24.29 10.75 -12.83
N VAL A 62 -23.95 11.25 -11.64
CA VAL A 62 -23.06 12.40 -11.44
C VAL A 62 -21.89 12.02 -10.52
N LEU A 63 -20.90 12.90 -10.48
CA LEU A 63 -19.84 12.87 -9.48
C LEU A 63 -19.48 14.29 -9.02
N TYR A 64 -18.81 14.34 -7.88
CA TYR A 64 -18.30 15.56 -7.26
C TYR A 64 -16.77 15.47 -7.21
N ILE A 65 -16.08 16.55 -7.57
CA ILE A 65 -14.60 16.58 -7.58
C ILE A 65 -14.12 17.22 -6.29
N ARG A 66 -13.60 16.43 -5.34
CA ARG A 66 -13.15 16.92 -4.03
C ARG A 66 -11.63 17.03 -3.92
N SER A 67 -11.13 18.16 -3.45
CA SER A 67 -9.71 18.40 -3.20
C SER A 67 -9.16 17.65 -1.98
N HIS A 68 -7.84 17.64 -1.84
CA HIS A 68 -7.13 17.17 -0.65
C HIS A 68 -7.44 17.93 0.66
N LEU A 69 -8.17 19.04 0.59
CA LEU A 69 -8.63 19.83 1.74
C LEU A 69 -10.06 19.46 2.18
N GLY A 70 -10.70 18.48 1.53
CA GLY A 70 -12.11 18.15 1.76
C GLY A 70 -13.10 19.08 1.04
N ARG A 71 -12.60 20.09 0.32
CA ARG A 71 -13.41 21.09 -0.40
C ARG A 71 -13.75 20.62 -1.83
N TYR A 72 -14.96 20.88 -2.29
CA TYR A 72 -15.47 20.48 -3.61
C TYR A 72 -15.28 21.56 -4.67
N VAL A 73 -15.00 21.14 -5.91
CA VAL A 73 -14.95 22.03 -7.08
C VAL A 73 -16.37 22.44 -7.45
N SER A 74 -16.58 23.74 -7.59
CA SER A 74 -17.85 24.37 -7.96
C SER A 74 -17.71 25.13 -9.29
N ALA A 75 -18.79 25.23 -10.05
CA ALA A 75 -18.87 26.08 -11.24
C ALA A 75 -20.12 26.97 -11.20
N ASP A 76 -19.94 28.29 -11.34
CA ASP A 76 -21.06 29.24 -11.36
C ASP A 76 -21.65 29.44 -12.78
N LYS A 77 -22.76 30.18 -12.85
CA LYS A 77 -23.45 30.52 -14.11
C LYS A 77 -22.64 31.37 -15.10
N TYR A 78 -21.52 31.94 -14.66
CA TYR A 78 -20.57 32.70 -15.48
C TYR A 78 -19.34 31.85 -15.87
N GLY A 79 -19.29 30.60 -15.42
CA GLY A 79 -18.19 29.66 -15.65
C GLY A 79 -16.94 29.95 -14.82
N ASN A 80 -17.05 30.71 -13.73
CA ASN A 80 -15.98 30.81 -12.73
C ASN A 80 -15.93 29.50 -11.94
N VAL A 81 -14.71 29.06 -11.59
CA VAL A 81 -14.48 27.81 -10.87
C VAL A 81 -13.85 28.12 -9.52
N THR A 82 -14.43 27.57 -8.45
CA THR A 82 -13.92 27.70 -7.08
C THR A 82 -13.74 26.32 -6.44
N CYS A 83 -13.07 26.25 -5.29
CA CYS A 83 -12.92 25.01 -4.52
C CYS A 83 -13.09 25.28 -3.02
N GLU A 84 -14.24 25.85 -2.65
CA GLU A 84 -14.51 26.43 -1.32
C GLU A 84 -15.60 25.71 -0.52
N VAL A 85 -16.42 24.88 -1.16
CA VAL A 85 -17.60 24.26 -0.56
C VAL A 85 -17.22 22.98 0.22
N GLU A 86 -17.72 22.78 1.43
CA GLU A 86 -17.52 21.54 2.22
C GLU A 86 -18.63 20.50 2.02
N GLU A 87 -19.85 20.93 1.76
CA GLU A 87 -21.02 20.08 1.51
C GLU A 87 -21.56 20.40 0.12
N PRO A 88 -21.46 19.48 -0.87
CA PRO A 88 -21.77 19.79 -2.25
C PRO A 88 -23.29 19.86 -2.49
N ASP A 89 -23.69 20.78 -3.37
CA ASP A 89 -25.06 20.93 -3.87
C ASP A 89 -25.01 20.93 -5.43
N GLN A 90 -25.97 21.58 -6.09
CA GLN A 90 -26.15 21.48 -7.54
C GLN A 90 -24.95 22.01 -8.35
N THR A 91 -24.27 23.06 -7.90
CA THR A 91 -23.14 23.68 -8.61
C THR A 91 -21.85 22.84 -8.60
N GLU A 92 -21.79 21.81 -7.76
CA GLU A 92 -20.66 20.89 -7.62
C GLU A 92 -20.89 19.56 -8.35
N LYS A 93 -22.08 19.36 -8.94
CA LYS A 93 -22.42 18.16 -9.72
C LYS A 93 -21.82 18.20 -11.13
N PHE A 94 -20.99 17.20 -11.44
CA PHE A 94 -20.42 16.99 -12.77
C PHE A 94 -20.86 15.67 -13.39
N VAL A 95 -21.24 15.73 -14.67
CA VAL A 95 -21.41 14.56 -15.55
C VAL A 95 -20.09 14.34 -16.30
N VAL A 96 -19.67 13.08 -16.46
CA VAL A 96 -18.47 12.72 -17.24
C VAL A 96 -18.88 12.34 -18.65
N GLU A 97 -18.29 12.99 -19.65
CA GLU A 97 -18.39 12.59 -21.06
C GLU A 97 -17.02 12.10 -21.57
N TYR A 98 -17.00 11.00 -22.32
CA TYR A 98 -15.76 10.36 -22.79
C TYR A 98 -15.38 10.77 -24.22
N ALA A 99 -14.09 11.02 -24.44
CA ALA A 99 -13.57 11.34 -25.77
C ALA A 99 -13.80 10.17 -26.75
N LYS A 100 -14.32 10.50 -27.94
CA LYS A 100 -14.68 9.52 -28.99
C LYS A 100 -13.52 9.17 -29.93
N ASP A 101 -12.37 9.81 -29.75
CA ASP A 101 -11.13 9.65 -30.53
C ASP A 101 -10.27 8.45 -30.10
N GLY A 102 -10.68 7.71 -29.05
CA GLY A 102 -9.92 6.60 -28.48
C GLY A 102 -8.75 7.02 -27.58
N SER A 103 -8.62 8.31 -27.26
CA SER A 103 -7.61 8.82 -26.33
C SER A 103 -7.85 8.42 -24.88
N GLY A 104 -9.11 8.12 -24.51
CA GLY A 104 -9.51 7.84 -23.14
C GLY A 104 -9.60 9.07 -22.24
N LYS A 105 -9.47 10.29 -22.80
CA LYS A 105 -9.63 11.53 -22.05
C LYS A 105 -11.11 11.76 -21.66
N TRP A 106 -11.31 12.43 -20.54
CA TRP A 106 -12.62 12.72 -19.96
C TRP A 106 -12.91 14.23 -20.03
N ALA A 107 -14.15 14.60 -20.31
CA ALA A 107 -14.66 15.96 -20.16
C ALA A 107 -15.61 16.00 -18.96
N PHE A 108 -15.39 16.96 -18.05
CA PHE A 108 -16.27 17.16 -16.89
C PHE A 108 -17.24 18.30 -17.19
N LYS A 109 -18.53 17.98 -17.24
CA LYS A 109 -19.60 18.91 -17.58
C LYS A 109 -20.41 19.24 -16.32
N ASN A 110 -20.51 20.51 -15.96
CA ASN A 110 -21.37 20.92 -14.87
C ASN A 110 -22.84 20.62 -15.22
N GLN A 111 -23.56 19.91 -14.36
CA GLN A 111 -24.91 19.41 -14.65
C GLN A 111 -25.93 20.55 -14.80
N VAL A 112 -25.81 21.61 -14.01
CA VAL A 112 -26.76 22.74 -13.96
C VAL A 112 -26.60 23.69 -15.14
N HIS A 113 -25.35 24.00 -15.49
CA HIS A 113 -25.01 25.02 -16.48
C HIS A 113 -24.68 24.43 -17.87
N GLY A 114 -24.45 23.12 -17.96
CA GLY A 114 -24.18 22.41 -19.21
C GLY A 114 -22.82 22.72 -19.86
N ASN A 115 -21.97 23.48 -19.17
CA ASN A 115 -20.64 23.88 -19.64
C ASN A 115 -19.56 22.88 -19.18
N TYR A 116 -18.44 22.85 -19.90
CA TYR A 116 -17.32 21.96 -19.64
C TYR A 116 -16.18 22.66 -18.90
N LEU A 117 -15.58 21.95 -17.95
CA LEU A 117 -14.40 22.35 -17.17
C LEU A 117 -13.12 22.20 -18.02
N GLY A 118 -12.38 23.29 -18.20
CA GLY A 118 -11.15 23.31 -19.01
C GLY A 118 -10.25 24.51 -18.69
N GLY A 119 -9.00 24.45 -19.14
CA GLY A 119 -8.03 25.54 -19.00
C GLY A 119 -6.58 25.12 -18.78
N THR A 120 -5.72 26.11 -18.58
CA THR A 120 -4.29 25.95 -18.26
C THR A 120 -3.87 26.99 -17.22
N ASP A 121 -2.90 26.65 -16.36
CA ASP A 121 -2.34 27.57 -15.37
C ASP A 121 -3.46 28.21 -14.52
N ASP A 122 -3.46 29.53 -14.34
CA ASP A 122 -4.51 30.23 -13.56
C ASP A 122 -5.82 30.50 -14.35
N SER A 123 -5.93 30.01 -15.59
CA SER A 123 -7.08 30.27 -16.49
C SER A 123 -8.16 29.17 -16.49
N LEU A 124 -8.28 28.42 -15.40
CA LEU A 124 -9.31 27.38 -15.26
C LEU A 124 -10.73 27.98 -15.26
N LYS A 125 -11.61 27.48 -16.13
CA LYS A 125 -13.01 27.91 -16.24
C LYS A 125 -13.93 26.72 -16.55
N CYS A 126 -15.23 26.91 -16.31
CA CYS A 126 -16.29 25.98 -16.69
C CYS A 126 -17.32 26.71 -17.57
N PHE A 127 -16.89 27.17 -18.74
CA PHE A 127 -17.66 28.05 -19.63
C PHE A 127 -17.79 27.54 -21.08
N ALA A 128 -17.00 26.55 -21.47
CA ALA A 128 -17.04 26.02 -22.82
C ALA A 128 -18.37 25.27 -23.07
N LYS A 129 -19.05 25.55 -24.18
CA LYS A 129 -20.28 24.84 -24.59
C LYS A 129 -20.02 23.59 -25.43
N THR A 130 -18.78 23.41 -25.87
CA THR A 130 -18.33 22.32 -26.74
C THR A 130 -16.96 21.86 -26.27
N VAL A 131 -16.73 20.54 -26.22
CA VAL A 131 -15.46 19.97 -25.81
C VAL A 131 -14.39 20.19 -26.89
N THR A 132 -13.30 20.86 -26.52
CA THR A 132 -12.04 20.87 -27.30
C THR A 132 -10.94 20.17 -26.48
N ASP A 133 -9.71 20.09 -27.01
CA ASP A 133 -8.57 19.59 -26.23
C ASP A 133 -8.35 20.33 -24.89
N ARG A 134 -8.84 21.57 -24.74
CA ARG A 134 -8.73 22.35 -23.51
C ARG A 134 -9.63 21.84 -22.37
N GLU A 135 -10.70 21.14 -22.71
CA GLU A 135 -11.70 20.57 -21.80
C GLU A 135 -11.51 19.05 -21.60
N LEU A 136 -10.53 18.45 -22.27
CA LEU A 136 -10.21 17.03 -22.19
C LEU A 136 -9.07 16.76 -21.20
N TRP A 137 -9.35 15.90 -20.23
CA TRP A 137 -8.47 15.54 -19.13
C TRP A 137 -8.04 14.08 -19.20
N THR A 138 -6.75 13.79 -19.09
CA THR A 138 -6.25 12.44 -18.82
C THR A 138 -6.34 12.17 -17.33
N VAL A 139 -6.94 11.04 -16.95
CA VAL A 139 -7.19 10.69 -15.53
C VAL A 139 -6.20 9.65 -15.04
N GLN A 140 -5.32 10.06 -14.12
CA GLN A 140 -4.35 9.18 -13.48
C GLN A 140 -4.81 8.79 -12.07
N LEU A 141 -5.04 7.50 -11.78
CA LEU A 141 -5.39 7.05 -10.43
C LEU A 141 -4.21 7.27 -9.47
N SER A 142 -4.49 7.86 -8.30
CA SER A 142 -3.52 8.11 -7.22
C SER A 142 -3.53 6.99 -6.16
N ILE A 143 -3.88 5.77 -6.56
CA ILE A 143 -3.93 4.58 -5.69
C ILE A 143 -2.56 3.88 -5.60
N HIS A 144 -2.45 2.82 -4.80
CA HIS A 144 -1.31 1.91 -4.90
C HIS A 144 -1.52 1.00 -6.13
N PRO A 145 -0.50 0.73 -6.97
CA PRO A 145 -0.70 -0.03 -8.19
C PRO A 145 -0.97 -1.52 -7.95
N GLN A 146 -0.63 -2.06 -6.76
CA GLN A 146 -0.92 -3.45 -6.40
C GLN A 146 -2.35 -3.55 -5.84
N VAL A 147 -3.24 -4.12 -6.64
CA VAL A 147 -4.70 -4.12 -6.42
C VAL A 147 -5.28 -5.53 -6.55
N HIS A 148 -6.42 -5.73 -5.92
CA HIS A 148 -7.36 -6.78 -6.27
C HIS A 148 -8.46 -6.18 -7.16
N LEU A 149 -8.79 -6.85 -8.26
CA LEU A 149 -9.85 -6.41 -9.18
C LEU A 149 -11.07 -7.30 -8.98
N ARG A 150 -12.24 -6.69 -8.76
CA ARG A 150 -13.48 -7.42 -8.48
C ARG A 150 -14.60 -6.99 -9.41
N ASN A 151 -15.28 -7.93 -10.04
CA ASN A 151 -16.42 -7.64 -10.91
C ASN A 151 -17.71 -7.42 -10.11
N VAL A 152 -18.44 -6.35 -10.44
CA VAL A 152 -19.63 -5.89 -9.72
C VAL A 152 -20.79 -6.89 -9.85
N ASN A 153 -21.07 -7.40 -11.06
CA ASN A 153 -22.18 -8.34 -11.25
C ASN A 153 -21.90 -9.73 -10.66
N ARG A 154 -20.76 -10.33 -11.04
CA ARG A 154 -20.38 -11.68 -10.60
C ARG A 154 -20.08 -11.75 -9.09
N LYS A 155 -19.72 -10.63 -8.46
CA LYS A 155 -19.25 -10.57 -7.06
C LYS A 155 -18.09 -11.55 -6.84
N ARG A 156 -17.15 -11.55 -7.78
CA ARG A 156 -15.94 -12.40 -7.82
C ARG A 156 -14.73 -11.56 -8.19
N TYR A 157 -13.57 -12.01 -7.75
CA TYR A 157 -12.27 -11.40 -7.99
C TYR A 157 -11.60 -12.01 -9.21
N ALA A 158 -10.79 -11.20 -9.89
CA ALA A 158 -9.91 -11.63 -10.95
C ALA A 158 -8.70 -12.36 -10.36
N HIS A 159 -8.33 -13.51 -10.94
CA HIS A 159 -7.14 -14.27 -10.59
C HIS A 159 -6.61 -15.05 -11.79
N VAL A 160 -5.33 -15.41 -11.77
CA VAL A 160 -4.69 -16.21 -12.81
C VAL A 160 -5.03 -17.69 -12.61
N CYS A 161 -5.74 -18.28 -13.58
CA CYS A 161 -6.17 -19.67 -13.58
C CYS A 161 -6.10 -20.23 -15.00
N GLU A 162 -5.48 -21.42 -15.17
CA GLU A 162 -5.31 -22.09 -16.47
C GLU A 162 -4.72 -21.17 -17.57
N ASP A 163 -3.67 -20.42 -17.19
CA ASP A 163 -2.98 -19.44 -18.04
C ASP A 163 -3.82 -18.24 -18.52
N GLN A 164 -5.00 -18.05 -17.93
CA GLN A 164 -5.92 -16.95 -18.24
C GLN A 164 -6.24 -16.12 -17.00
N LEU A 165 -6.64 -14.87 -17.19
CA LEU A 165 -7.23 -14.08 -16.11
C LEU A 165 -8.74 -14.39 -16.05
N GLN A 166 -9.19 -15.04 -14.98
CA GLN A 166 -10.58 -15.44 -14.78
C GLN A 166 -11.23 -14.68 -13.64
N VAL A 167 -12.53 -14.39 -13.73
CA VAL A 167 -13.30 -13.73 -12.64
C VAL A 167 -14.19 -14.71 -11.89
N THR A 168 -13.56 -15.75 -11.33
CA THR A 168 -14.22 -16.86 -10.62
C THR A 168 -13.94 -16.88 -9.11
N GLN A 169 -12.90 -16.17 -8.65
CA GLN A 169 -12.41 -16.26 -7.28
C GLN A 169 -13.35 -15.59 -6.26
N THR A 170 -13.72 -16.30 -5.19
CA THR A 170 -14.69 -15.78 -4.20
C THR A 170 -14.09 -14.73 -3.25
N ILE A 171 -12.83 -14.93 -2.85
CA ILE A 171 -12.04 -14.03 -1.99
C ILE A 171 -10.61 -13.93 -2.54
N PRO A 172 -9.98 -12.76 -2.56
CA PRO A 172 -8.71 -12.57 -3.26
C PRO A 172 -7.56 -13.18 -2.45
N TRP A 173 -7.24 -14.45 -2.72
CA TRP A 173 -6.28 -15.25 -1.96
C TRP A 173 -5.07 -15.63 -2.81
N GLY A 174 -3.92 -15.78 -2.14
CA GLY A 174 -2.64 -16.12 -2.75
C GLY A 174 -2.09 -15.04 -3.68
N GLU A 175 -0.92 -15.32 -4.25
CA GLU A 175 -0.28 -14.45 -5.26
C GLU A 175 -1.08 -14.36 -6.57
N LYS A 176 -1.85 -15.39 -6.94
CA LYS A 176 -2.60 -15.44 -8.21
C LYS A 176 -3.71 -14.39 -8.34
N SER A 177 -4.18 -13.86 -7.21
CA SER A 177 -5.17 -12.77 -7.15
C SER A 177 -4.52 -11.38 -7.28
N LEU A 178 -3.20 -11.26 -7.14
CA LEU A 178 -2.46 -9.99 -7.17
C LEU A 178 -2.37 -9.45 -8.61
N LEU A 179 -2.90 -8.25 -8.82
CA LEU A 179 -2.76 -7.51 -10.07
C LEU A 179 -2.02 -6.19 -9.87
N PHE A 180 -1.35 -5.75 -10.93
CA PHE A 180 -0.68 -4.48 -11.08
C PHE A 180 -1.45 -3.65 -12.11
N LEU A 181 -1.79 -2.41 -11.74
CA LEU A 181 -2.49 -1.48 -12.61
C LEU A 181 -1.50 -0.43 -13.15
N ASP A 182 -0.98 -0.70 -14.35
CA ASP A 182 0.14 0.04 -14.93
C ASP A 182 -0.34 1.20 -15.80
N PHE A 183 -0.08 2.44 -15.37
CA PHE A 183 -0.42 3.64 -16.14
C PHE A 183 0.64 3.94 -17.21
N VAL A 184 0.24 3.86 -18.48
CA VAL A 184 1.12 3.99 -19.65
C VAL A 184 0.41 4.81 -20.73
N ASP A 185 1.03 5.90 -21.18
CA ASP A 185 0.53 6.79 -22.26
C ASP A 185 -0.91 7.30 -22.07
N GLY A 186 -1.32 7.55 -20.81
CA GLY A 186 -2.69 7.96 -20.47
C GLY A 186 -3.71 6.82 -20.39
N LYS A 187 -3.29 5.58 -20.70
CA LYS A 187 -4.07 4.34 -20.62
C LYS A 187 -3.57 3.47 -19.46
N TYR A 188 -4.22 2.33 -19.25
CA TYR A 188 -3.87 1.35 -18.23
C TYR A 188 -3.65 -0.02 -18.82
N ALA A 189 -2.68 -0.76 -18.30
CA ALA A 189 -2.51 -2.18 -18.55
C ALA A 189 -2.75 -2.98 -17.26
N LEU A 190 -3.42 -4.11 -17.37
CA LEU A 190 -3.60 -5.07 -16.27
C LEU A 190 -2.48 -6.09 -16.34
N LYS A 191 -1.62 -6.09 -15.32
CA LYS A 191 -0.46 -6.98 -15.23
C LYS A 191 -0.59 -7.95 -14.07
N THR A 192 -0.22 -9.21 -14.29
CA THR A 192 -0.33 -10.32 -13.34
C THR A 192 0.91 -10.45 -12.46
N TYR A 193 0.81 -11.25 -11.39
CA TYR A 193 1.91 -11.52 -10.45
C TYR A 193 3.18 -12.08 -11.12
N ASP A 194 3.02 -12.87 -12.18
CA ASP A 194 4.09 -13.43 -13.03
C ASP A 194 4.57 -12.48 -14.14
N SER A 195 4.20 -11.19 -14.06
CA SER A 195 4.62 -10.09 -14.94
C SER A 195 4.15 -10.16 -16.40
N ARG A 196 3.04 -10.84 -16.68
CA ARG A 196 2.36 -10.80 -17.98
C ARG A 196 1.24 -9.76 -18.00
N TYR A 197 0.85 -9.30 -19.18
CA TYR A 197 -0.20 -8.32 -19.40
C TYR A 197 -1.41 -8.97 -20.08
N LEU A 198 -2.61 -8.62 -19.62
CA LEU A 198 -3.86 -9.03 -20.27
C LEU A 198 -4.02 -8.31 -21.62
N SER A 199 -4.30 -9.06 -22.68
CA SER A 199 -4.73 -8.54 -23.98
C SER A 199 -6.25 -8.39 -24.11
N THR A 200 -6.72 -7.67 -25.13
CA THR A 200 -8.14 -7.62 -25.51
C THR A 200 -8.74 -8.99 -25.82
N THR A 201 -7.95 -9.95 -26.29
CA THR A 201 -8.39 -11.32 -26.62
C THR A 201 -8.61 -12.18 -25.37
N GLY A 202 -8.03 -11.80 -24.23
CA GLY A 202 -8.02 -12.54 -22.97
C GLY A 202 -6.76 -13.40 -22.75
N GLU A 203 -5.75 -13.24 -23.61
CA GLU A 203 -4.46 -13.91 -23.51
C GLU A 203 -3.51 -13.12 -22.59
N LEU A 204 -2.57 -13.82 -21.93
CA LEU A 204 -1.55 -13.22 -21.08
C LEU A 204 -0.19 -13.16 -21.80
N SER A 205 0.25 -11.96 -22.17
CA SER A 205 1.49 -11.71 -22.92
C SER A 205 2.60 -11.16 -22.02
N PRO A 206 3.86 -11.63 -22.11
CA PRO A 206 4.98 -10.99 -21.41
C PRO A 206 5.35 -9.61 -21.98
N GLN A 207 4.86 -9.27 -23.18
CA GLN A 207 5.11 -7.98 -23.83
C GLN A 207 3.88 -7.07 -23.74
N LEU A 208 4.09 -5.83 -23.31
CA LEU A 208 3.09 -4.77 -23.35
C LEU A 208 2.89 -4.31 -24.80
N THR A 209 1.73 -4.59 -25.37
CA THR A 209 1.33 -4.16 -26.72
C THR A 209 0.15 -3.17 -26.65
N GLU A 210 -0.23 -2.54 -27.77
CA GLU A 210 -1.47 -1.72 -27.81
C GLU A 210 -2.73 -2.53 -27.48
N ALA A 211 -2.74 -3.84 -27.76
CA ALA A 211 -3.84 -4.72 -27.37
C ALA A 211 -3.90 -4.98 -25.84
N CYS A 212 -2.90 -4.54 -25.08
CA CYS A 212 -2.88 -4.62 -23.62
C CYS A 212 -3.23 -3.28 -22.94
N LYS A 213 -3.53 -2.22 -23.70
CA LYS A 213 -3.81 -0.89 -23.18
C LYS A 213 -5.31 -0.59 -23.22
N PHE A 214 -5.87 -0.27 -22.06
CA PHE A 214 -7.28 0.05 -21.85
C PHE A 214 -7.44 1.48 -21.34
N THR A 215 -8.45 2.20 -21.84
CA THR A 215 -8.89 3.46 -21.22
C THR A 215 -9.84 3.15 -20.07
N LEU A 216 -9.87 4.00 -19.04
CA LEU A 216 -10.86 3.87 -17.96
C LEU A 216 -12.09 4.72 -18.27
N GLU A 217 -13.26 4.20 -17.93
CA GLU A 217 -14.51 4.95 -17.80
C GLU A 217 -15.11 4.70 -16.41
N ILE A 218 -15.75 5.70 -15.81
CA ILE A 218 -16.38 5.65 -14.49
C ILE A 218 -17.91 5.69 -14.63
N ARG A 219 -18.63 4.80 -13.95
CA ARG A 219 -20.10 4.87 -13.83
C ARG A 219 -20.49 5.12 -12.39
N SER A 220 -21.36 6.09 -12.17
CA SER A 220 -21.96 6.47 -10.87
C SER A 220 -23.41 5.97 -10.78
N GLY A 221 -24.11 6.35 -9.71
CA GLY A 221 -25.47 5.90 -9.42
C GLY A 221 -25.52 4.49 -8.83
N GLN A 222 -26.67 3.82 -8.99
CA GLN A 222 -26.99 2.56 -8.30
C GLN A 222 -25.96 1.42 -8.52
N ASN A 223 -25.19 1.46 -9.61
CA ASN A 223 -24.14 0.47 -9.90
C ASN A 223 -22.82 1.19 -10.18
N GLY A 224 -22.19 1.68 -9.11
CA GLY A 224 -20.88 2.34 -9.18
C GLY A 224 -19.74 1.40 -9.57
N GLY A 225 -18.83 1.84 -10.43
CA GLY A 225 -17.61 1.10 -10.77
C GLY A 225 -16.77 1.73 -11.89
N LEU A 226 -15.64 1.07 -12.19
CA LEU A 226 -14.77 1.38 -13.31
C LEU A 226 -14.95 0.33 -14.42
N ALA A 227 -15.01 0.78 -15.67
CA ALA A 227 -14.98 -0.05 -16.85
C ALA A 227 -13.65 0.15 -17.60
N PHE A 228 -13.11 -0.94 -18.15
CA PHE A 228 -11.87 -0.94 -18.92
C PHE A 228 -12.23 -1.10 -20.40
N ARG A 229 -11.92 -0.12 -21.23
CA ARG A 229 -12.29 -0.06 -22.65
C ARG A 229 -11.06 -0.19 -23.54
N ASP A 230 -11.13 -1.04 -24.55
CA ASP A 230 -10.04 -1.25 -25.50
C ASP A 230 -10.07 -0.30 -26.70
N SER A 231 -9.04 -0.41 -27.55
CA SER A 231 -8.87 0.37 -28.79
C SER A 231 -9.95 0.11 -29.86
N ALA A 232 -10.68 -1.00 -29.80
CA ALA A 232 -11.83 -1.30 -30.65
C ALA A 232 -13.15 -0.73 -30.07
N GLY A 233 -13.09 -0.13 -28.88
CA GLY A 233 -14.22 0.41 -28.15
C GLY A 233 -15.06 -0.64 -27.41
N CYS A 234 -14.53 -1.86 -27.24
CA CYS A 234 -15.15 -2.91 -26.44
C CYS A 234 -14.66 -2.85 -24.98
N TYR A 235 -15.51 -3.27 -24.04
CA TYR A 235 -15.18 -3.31 -22.62
C TYR A 235 -14.77 -4.71 -22.17
N LEU A 236 -13.85 -4.77 -21.20
CA LEU A 236 -13.48 -6.01 -20.50
C LEU A 236 -14.69 -6.53 -19.73
N THR A 237 -14.92 -7.84 -19.82
CA THR A 237 -16.01 -8.54 -19.13
C THR A 237 -15.63 -10.00 -18.91
N GLY A 238 -16.27 -10.68 -17.95
CA GLY A 238 -16.01 -12.09 -17.64
C GLY A 238 -16.82 -13.03 -18.55
N VAL A 239 -16.19 -13.61 -19.57
CA VAL A 239 -16.88 -14.38 -20.62
C VAL A 239 -16.95 -15.88 -20.32
N GLY A 240 -18.09 -16.50 -20.60
CA GLY A 240 -18.29 -17.95 -20.49
C GLY A 240 -18.40 -18.47 -19.06
N ALA A 241 -18.36 -19.80 -18.93
CA ALA A 241 -18.44 -20.50 -17.64
C ALA A 241 -17.21 -20.22 -16.76
N THR A 242 -16.01 -20.20 -17.36
CA THR A 242 -14.72 -19.86 -16.73
C THR A 242 -14.55 -18.37 -16.41
N ALA A 243 -15.49 -17.51 -16.83
CA ALA A 243 -15.41 -16.06 -16.61
C ALA A 243 -14.10 -15.40 -17.11
N THR A 244 -13.50 -15.94 -18.18
CA THR A 244 -12.25 -15.42 -18.78
C THR A 244 -12.42 -13.94 -19.15
N MET A 245 -11.54 -13.08 -18.63
CA MET A 245 -11.57 -11.64 -18.88
C MET A 245 -11.11 -11.33 -20.30
N LYS A 246 -11.97 -10.66 -21.08
CA LYS A 246 -11.61 -10.15 -22.41
C LYS A 246 -12.54 -9.04 -22.88
N GLY A 247 -12.10 -8.29 -23.89
CA GLY A 247 -12.91 -7.28 -24.58
C GLY A 247 -14.05 -7.96 -25.34
N ARG A 248 -15.30 -7.52 -25.13
CA ARG A 248 -16.46 -8.10 -25.82
C ARG A 248 -17.59 -7.11 -26.13
N ASN A 249 -18.09 -6.43 -25.11
CA ASN A 249 -19.33 -5.67 -25.22
C ASN A 249 -19.03 -4.21 -25.58
N LYS A 250 -19.86 -3.55 -26.40
CA LYS A 250 -19.69 -2.12 -26.78
C LYS A 250 -20.45 -1.13 -25.89
N THR A 251 -21.11 -1.64 -24.86
CA THR A 251 -21.86 -0.86 -23.86
C THR A 251 -21.47 -1.35 -22.47
N VAL A 252 -21.51 -0.46 -21.48
CA VAL A 252 -21.18 -0.78 -20.08
C VAL A 252 -22.44 -1.23 -19.35
N GLY A 253 -22.57 -2.53 -19.09
CA GLY A 253 -23.51 -3.09 -18.13
C GLY A 253 -22.82 -3.41 -16.80
N LYS A 254 -23.51 -4.11 -15.89
CA LYS A 254 -22.92 -4.53 -14.60
C LYS A 254 -21.77 -5.52 -14.77
N ASP A 255 -21.76 -6.28 -15.86
CA ASP A 255 -20.72 -7.28 -16.17
C ASP A 255 -19.40 -6.62 -16.62
N GLU A 256 -19.44 -5.37 -17.08
CA GLU A 256 -18.27 -4.59 -17.51
C GLU A 256 -17.71 -3.69 -16.39
N LEU A 257 -18.37 -3.66 -15.23
CA LEU A 257 -17.99 -2.84 -14.09
C LEU A 257 -17.16 -3.61 -13.08
N PHE A 258 -16.10 -2.97 -12.60
CA PHE A 258 -15.18 -3.50 -11.61
C PHE A 258 -14.93 -2.49 -10.48
N THR A 259 -14.62 -3.01 -9.30
CA THR A 259 -14.02 -2.26 -8.21
C THR A 259 -12.57 -2.70 -8.01
N LEU A 260 -11.72 -1.74 -7.66
CA LEU A 260 -10.34 -1.95 -7.22
C LEU A 260 -10.32 -1.94 -5.69
N GLU A 261 -9.64 -2.92 -5.10
CA GLU A 261 -9.49 -3.04 -3.64
C GLU A 261 -7.99 -3.12 -3.29
N ASP A 262 -7.62 -2.52 -2.16
CA ASP A 262 -6.23 -2.57 -1.67
C ASP A 262 -5.81 -4.02 -1.37
N THR A 263 -4.53 -4.29 -1.62
CA THR A 263 -3.94 -5.61 -1.38
C THR A 263 -3.45 -5.72 0.05
N HIS A 264 -4.15 -6.48 0.88
CA HIS A 264 -3.64 -6.82 2.20
C HIS A 264 -2.45 -7.79 2.11
N PRO A 265 -1.54 -7.80 3.10
CA PRO A 265 -0.46 -8.76 3.19
C PRO A 265 -1.02 -10.13 3.60
N GLN A 266 -0.64 -11.17 2.86
CA GLN A 266 -0.95 -12.56 3.18
C GLN A 266 0.35 -13.28 3.51
N VAL A 267 0.33 -14.04 4.61
CA VAL A 267 1.53 -14.61 5.23
C VAL A 267 1.31 -16.07 5.59
N VAL A 268 2.39 -16.84 5.59
CA VAL A 268 2.49 -18.12 6.29
C VAL A 268 3.24 -17.87 7.60
N LEU A 269 2.73 -18.44 8.70
CA LEU A 269 3.36 -18.41 10.01
C LEU A 269 4.03 -19.76 10.29
N ILE A 270 5.28 -19.74 10.71
CA ILE A 270 6.09 -20.93 11.00
C ILE A 270 6.47 -20.88 12.48
N ALA A 271 6.01 -21.85 13.27
CA ALA A 271 6.27 -21.86 14.72
C ALA A 271 7.69 -22.33 15.06
N TYR A 272 8.08 -22.26 16.34
CA TYR A 272 9.41 -22.64 16.83
C TYR A 272 9.83 -24.08 16.45
N ASN A 273 8.86 -24.98 16.26
CA ASN A 273 9.07 -26.37 15.87
C ASN A 273 9.32 -26.55 14.35
N GLY A 274 9.41 -25.46 13.58
CA GLY A 274 9.59 -25.46 12.13
C GLY A 274 8.33 -25.77 11.32
N LYS A 275 7.20 -26.06 11.96
CA LYS A 275 5.94 -26.43 11.30
C LYS A 275 5.10 -25.20 11.00
N LYS A 276 4.40 -25.24 9.87
CA LYS A 276 3.49 -24.18 9.41
C LYS A 276 2.18 -24.23 10.18
N VAL A 277 1.68 -23.05 10.52
CA VAL A 277 0.34 -22.85 11.10
C VAL A 277 -0.71 -23.09 10.04
N SER A 278 -1.81 -23.75 10.40
CA SER A 278 -2.86 -24.20 9.48
C SER A 278 -4.22 -24.31 10.15
N ILE A 279 -5.28 -24.22 9.34
CA ILE A 279 -6.67 -24.59 9.71
C ILE A 279 -7.13 -25.92 9.09
N LYS A 280 -6.21 -26.73 8.53
CA LYS A 280 -6.53 -27.98 7.83
C LYS A 280 -7.13 -29.07 8.72
N GLN A 281 -6.83 -29.06 10.03
CA GLN A 281 -7.30 -30.08 10.98
C GLN A 281 -8.67 -29.78 11.62
N GLY A 282 -9.32 -28.68 11.25
CA GLY A 282 -10.65 -28.32 11.71
C GLY A 282 -10.69 -26.92 12.33
N VAL A 283 -11.32 -26.81 13.49
CA VAL A 283 -11.64 -25.54 14.13
C VAL A 283 -10.42 -24.87 14.77
N ASP A 284 -9.55 -25.66 15.41
CA ASP A 284 -8.35 -25.17 16.10
C ASP A 284 -7.23 -24.82 15.11
N VAL A 285 -6.70 -23.61 15.21
CA VAL A 285 -5.50 -23.19 14.48
C VAL A 285 -4.30 -23.96 15.03
N SER A 286 -3.55 -24.64 14.16
CA SER A 286 -2.52 -25.60 14.59
C SER A 286 -1.23 -25.53 13.76
N ALA A 287 -0.07 -25.49 14.44
CA ALA A 287 1.27 -25.52 13.86
C ALA A 287 1.80 -26.95 13.69
N ASN A 288 1.36 -27.62 12.63
CA ASN A 288 1.70 -29.02 12.38
C ASN A 288 1.87 -29.45 10.91
N GLN A 289 1.80 -28.52 9.95
CA GLN A 289 2.02 -28.84 8.54
C GLN A 289 3.50 -28.72 8.17
N GLU A 290 4.04 -29.74 7.50
CA GLU A 290 5.41 -29.78 6.95
C GLU A 290 5.41 -29.75 5.41
N ASP A 291 4.29 -30.19 4.80
CA ASP A 291 4.06 -30.28 3.36
C ASP A 291 4.03 -28.92 2.64
N GLU A 292 3.75 -28.94 1.33
CA GLU A 292 3.56 -27.73 0.50
C GLU A 292 2.50 -26.76 1.07
N GLU A 293 2.68 -25.47 0.79
CA GLU A 293 1.80 -24.41 1.28
C GLU A 293 0.49 -24.39 0.47
N THR A 294 -0.63 -24.69 1.12
CA THR A 294 -1.98 -24.53 0.55
C THR A 294 -2.64 -23.25 1.07
N ASP A 295 -3.80 -22.89 0.52
CA ASP A 295 -4.59 -21.74 0.98
C ASP A 295 -4.95 -21.78 2.49
N LYS A 296 -4.88 -22.96 3.12
CA LYS A 296 -5.16 -23.18 4.56
C LYS A 296 -4.00 -22.84 5.50
N GLU A 297 -2.79 -22.67 4.96
CA GLU A 297 -1.60 -22.21 5.70
C GLU A 297 -1.36 -20.71 5.51
N ILE A 298 -2.08 -20.08 4.59
CA ILE A 298 -2.04 -18.66 4.28
C ILE A 298 -3.05 -17.92 5.15
N PHE A 299 -2.61 -16.83 5.79
CA PHE A 299 -3.45 -15.94 6.58
C PHE A 299 -3.29 -14.49 6.13
N GLN A 300 -4.39 -13.76 5.98
CA GLN A 300 -4.34 -12.33 5.66
C GLN A 300 -4.23 -11.51 6.93
N MET A 301 -3.22 -10.65 7.00
CA MET A 301 -3.01 -9.73 8.12
C MET A 301 -3.75 -8.41 7.88
N GLU A 302 -4.74 -8.12 8.72
CA GLU A 302 -5.56 -6.91 8.65
C GLU A 302 -5.24 -6.01 9.87
N TYR A 303 -4.70 -4.81 9.64
CA TYR A 303 -4.35 -3.88 10.71
C TYR A 303 -5.53 -2.98 11.09
N GLU A 304 -6.06 -3.14 12.29
CA GLU A 304 -7.13 -2.29 12.80
C GLU A 304 -6.53 -1.03 13.45
N ARG A 305 -6.55 0.07 12.68
CA ARG A 305 -5.90 1.34 13.04
C ARG A 305 -6.42 1.97 14.34
N SER A 306 -7.65 1.66 14.77
CA SER A 306 -8.23 2.22 16.00
C SER A 306 -7.71 1.55 17.28
N SER A 307 -7.44 0.25 17.24
CA SER A 307 -6.86 -0.52 18.37
C SER A 307 -5.35 -0.63 18.29
N GLY A 308 -4.77 -0.47 17.09
CA GLY A 308 -3.36 -0.74 16.80
C GLY A 308 -3.02 -2.23 16.77
N ARG A 309 -4.03 -3.10 16.67
CA ARG A 309 -3.89 -4.57 16.67
C ARG A 309 -4.16 -5.18 15.29
N TRP A 310 -3.80 -6.45 15.16
CA TRP A 310 -3.92 -7.25 13.95
C TRP A 310 -5.04 -8.28 14.06
N ALA A 311 -5.75 -8.51 12.97
CA ALA A 311 -6.56 -9.70 12.78
C ALA A 311 -5.92 -10.60 11.73
N PHE A 312 -6.03 -11.92 11.94
CA PHE A 312 -5.56 -12.94 11.00
C PHE A 312 -6.78 -13.60 10.36
N ARG A 313 -7.04 -13.30 9.09
CA ARG A 313 -8.17 -13.88 8.33
C ARG A 313 -7.74 -15.14 7.59
N THR A 314 -8.68 -16.05 7.35
CA THR A 314 -8.50 -17.34 6.69
C THR A 314 -9.17 -17.37 5.31
N VAL A 315 -8.83 -18.39 4.51
CA VAL A 315 -9.46 -18.64 3.19
C VAL A 315 -10.99 -18.85 3.29
N ASP A 316 -11.48 -19.36 4.41
CA ASP A 316 -12.91 -19.56 4.67
C ASP A 316 -13.65 -18.27 5.07
N ASN A 317 -13.00 -17.11 4.90
CA ASN A 317 -13.51 -15.79 5.29
C ASN A 317 -13.87 -15.71 6.79
N LYS A 318 -13.05 -16.34 7.62
CA LYS A 318 -13.10 -16.28 9.09
C LYS A 318 -11.85 -15.62 9.65
N TYR A 319 -11.88 -15.23 10.90
CA TYR A 319 -10.73 -14.72 11.64
C TYR A 319 -10.29 -15.72 12.70
N TRP A 320 -9.00 -15.67 13.05
CA TRP A 320 -8.51 -16.22 14.31
C TRP A 320 -9.28 -15.56 15.47
N SER A 321 -9.67 -16.36 16.45
CA SER A 321 -10.44 -15.99 17.63
C SER A 321 -9.79 -16.59 18.86
N LEU A 322 -9.66 -15.81 19.93
CA LEU A 322 -9.28 -16.30 21.25
C LEU A 322 -10.53 -16.85 21.97
N GLU A 323 -10.53 -18.15 22.22
CA GLU A 323 -11.64 -18.83 22.91
C GLU A 323 -11.47 -18.83 24.44
N PRO A 324 -12.55 -18.98 25.23
CA PRO A 324 -12.52 -18.83 26.69
C PRO A 324 -11.52 -19.71 27.45
N LEU A 325 -11.10 -20.86 26.89
CA LEU A 325 -10.09 -21.76 27.45
C LEU A 325 -8.65 -21.46 26.96
N GLY A 326 -8.44 -20.28 26.37
CA GLY A 326 -7.15 -19.86 25.82
C GLY A 326 -6.75 -20.57 24.53
N GLY A 327 -7.67 -21.26 23.84
CA GLY A 327 -7.43 -21.83 22.51
C GLY A 327 -7.54 -20.77 21.43
N VAL A 328 -6.85 -20.95 20.29
CA VAL A 328 -6.96 -20.06 19.13
C VAL A 328 -7.64 -20.80 17.98
N GLN A 329 -8.80 -20.30 17.54
CA GLN A 329 -9.69 -20.98 16.59
C GLN A 329 -9.98 -20.13 15.35
N GLY A 330 -10.15 -20.78 14.19
CA GLY A 330 -10.41 -20.14 12.90
C GLY A 330 -11.88 -19.79 12.64
N VAL A 331 -12.63 -19.36 13.66
CA VAL A 331 -14.12 -19.24 13.61
C VAL A 331 -14.67 -17.82 13.63
N GLY A 332 -13.85 -16.82 13.96
CA GLY A 332 -14.28 -15.43 14.14
C GLY A 332 -15.02 -14.90 12.90
N SER A 333 -16.23 -14.37 13.08
CA SER A 333 -17.08 -13.88 11.98
C SER A 333 -16.88 -12.40 11.65
N SER A 334 -16.22 -11.64 12.52
CA SER A 334 -16.07 -10.20 12.45
C SER A 334 -14.90 -9.73 13.32
N ILE A 335 -14.36 -8.54 13.03
CA ILE A 335 -13.38 -7.89 13.91
C ILE A 335 -14.02 -7.52 15.25
N CYS A 336 -13.56 -8.16 16.32
CA CYS A 336 -13.91 -7.88 17.72
C CYS A 336 -12.66 -8.06 18.62
N PRO A 337 -12.71 -7.73 19.93
CA PRO A 337 -11.54 -7.85 20.81
C PRO A 337 -10.90 -9.25 20.82
N GLU A 338 -11.72 -10.29 20.69
CA GLU A 338 -11.31 -11.71 20.68
C GLU A 338 -10.55 -12.10 19.41
N THR A 339 -10.78 -11.40 18.29
CA THR A 339 -10.10 -11.63 17.01
C THR A 339 -8.93 -10.67 16.76
N LEU A 340 -8.56 -9.87 17.76
CA LEU A 340 -7.54 -8.82 17.67
C LEU A 340 -6.33 -9.15 18.54
N PHE A 341 -5.19 -9.26 17.88
CA PHE A 341 -3.91 -9.69 18.45
C PHE A 341 -2.87 -8.58 18.35
N GLU A 342 -2.06 -8.43 19.40
CA GLU A 342 -0.85 -7.63 19.36
C GLU A 342 0.27 -8.45 18.72
N VAL A 343 1.07 -7.84 17.84
CA VAL A 343 2.19 -8.50 17.14
C VAL A 343 3.45 -7.70 17.39
N GLU A 344 4.36 -8.28 18.15
CA GLU A 344 5.65 -7.70 18.50
C GLU A 344 6.73 -8.29 17.59
N TRP A 345 7.57 -7.43 17.02
CA TRP A 345 8.64 -7.83 16.08
C TRP A 345 9.97 -7.87 16.82
N LEU A 346 10.70 -8.97 16.72
CA LEU A 346 11.94 -9.22 17.45
C LEU A 346 13.16 -9.05 16.55
N ASP A 347 14.29 -8.58 17.11
CA ASP A 347 15.54 -8.29 16.38
C ASP A 347 16.09 -9.48 15.56
N ASP A 348 15.74 -10.73 15.93
CA ASP A 348 16.16 -11.94 15.22
C ASP A 348 15.38 -12.24 13.93
N GLY A 349 14.33 -11.46 13.63
CA GLY A 349 13.46 -11.62 12.46
C GLY A 349 12.20 -12.46 12.72
N SER A 350 12.01 -12.94 13.95
CA SER A 350 10.75 -13.54 14.40
C SER A 350 9.76 -12.50 14.93
N ILE A 351 8.52 -12.95 15.14
CA ILE A 351 7.49 -12.23 15.90
C ILE A 351 7.04 -13.05 17.09
N VAL A 352 6.47 -12.36 18.08
CA VAL A 352 5.57 -13.00 19.06
C VAL A 352 4.18 -12.37 18.95
N ILE A 353 3.16 -13.19 19.17
CA ILE A 353 1.76 -12.80 19.02
C ILE A 353 1.09 -12.90 20.39
N LYS A 354 0.40 -11.84 20.81
CA LYS A 354 -0.22 -11.73 22.13
C LYS A 354 -1.72 -11.50 21.97
N ALA A 355 -2.52 -12.31 22.64
CA ALA A 355 -3.97 -12.29 22.52
C ALA A 355 -4.61 -11.32 23.53
N ASN A 356 -5.93 -11.14 23.43
CA ASN A 356 -6.65 -10.15 24.24
C ASN A 356 -6.66 -10.44 25.76
N ASN A 357 -6.33 -11.66 26.18
CA ASN A 357 -6.08 -12.01 27.59
C ASN A 357 -4.71 -11.53 28.12
N ASN A 358 -3.92 -10.84 27.28
CA ASN A 358 -2.53 -10.42 27.53
C ASN A 358 -1.49 -11.55 27.60
N SER A 359 -1.85 -12.79 27.26
CA SER A 359 -0.91 -13.91 27.15
C SER A 359 -0.39 -14.06 25.72
N TYR A 360 0.87 -14.47 25.61
CA TYR A 360 1.50 -14.85 24.34
C TYR A 360 0.97 -16.20 23.84
N ILE A 361 0.88 -16.30 22.52
CA ILE A 361 0.49 -17.50 21.78
C ILE A 361 1.71 -18.41 21.61
N TYR A 362 1.53 -19.70 21.85
CA TYR A 362 2.48 -20.75 21.51
C TYR A 362 1.73 -21.99 21.01
N ASN A 363 2.43 -22.91 20.33
CA ASN A 363 1.86 -24.21 19.97
C ASN A 363 2.05 -25.24 21.10
N LYS A 364 0.98 -25.94 21.46
CA LYS A 364 1.05 -27.13 22.33
C LYS A 364 1.85 -28.25 21.64
N PRO A 365 2.26 -29.32 22.36
CA PRO A 365 2.85 -30.52 21.75
C PRO A 365 1.95 -31.18 20.69
N THR A 366 0.63 -30.97 20.76
CA THR A 366 -0.36 -31.40 19.74
C THR A 366 -0.33 -30.55 18.46
N GLY A 367 0.41 -29.44 18.44
CA GLY A 367 0.42 -28.43 17.38
C GLY A 367 -0.59 -27.30 17.58
N SER A 368 -1.69 -27.52 18.29
CA SER A 368 -2.75 -26.54 18.51
C SER A 368 -2.23 -25.25 19.18
N LEU A 369 -2.60 -24.09 18.64
CA LEU A 369 -2.22 -22.78 19.19
C LEU A 369 -3.05 -22.42 20.43
N THR A 370 -2.39 -21.82 21.41
CA THR A 370 -3.00 -21.42 22.68
C THR A 370 -2.35 -20.14 23.21
N ALA A 371 -3.14 -19.22 23.76
CA ALA A 371 -2.67 -18.02 24.45
C ALA A 371 -2.66 -18.26 25.96
N GLY A 372 -1.52 -18.62 26.52
CA GLY A 372 -1.38 -18.96 27.94
C GLY A 372 0.05 -18.86 28.48
N SER A 373 0.94 -18.18 27.77
CA SER A 373 2.31 -17.92 28.22
C SER A 373 2.44 -16.45 28.63
N ASP A 374 2.97 -16.18 29.82
CA ASP A 374 3.10 -14.81 30.35
C ASP A 374 4.36 -14.09 29.85
N SER A 375 5.26 -14.80 29.17
CA SER A 375 6.54 -14.28 28.68
C SER A 375 6.90 -14.83 27.31
N ALA A 376 7.38 -13.96 26.42
CA ALA A 376 7.94 -14.33 25.14
C ALA A 376 9.26 -15.12 25.30
N THR A 377 9.21 -16.45 25.19
CA THR A 377 10.38 -17.33 25.05
C THR A 377 10.49 -17.85 23.62
N ASP A 378 11.46 -18.71 23.33
CA ASP A 378 11.60 -19.28 21.99
C ASP A 378 10.38 -20.12 21.53
N LYS A 379 9.50 -20.57 22.44
CA LYS A 379 8.27 -21.31 22.10
C LYS A 379 7.15 -20.44 21.55
N GLU A 380 7.12 -19.17 21.93
CA GLU A 380 6.14 -18.16 21.52
C GLU A 380 6.54 -17.50 20.18
N LYS A 381 7.76 -17.76 19.68
CA LYS A 381 8.28 -17.19 18.44
C LYS A 381 7.69 -17.85 17.20
N PHE A 382 7.28 -17.02 16.26
CA PHE A 382 6.89 -17.39 14.90
C PHE A 382 7.76 -16.66 13.87
N ARG A 383 8.14 -17.32 12.79
CA ARG A 383 8.68 -16.66 11.59
C ARG A 383 7.54 -16.35 10.63
N VAL A 384 7.57 -15.16 10.04
CA VAL A 384 6.55 -14.69 9.09
C VAL A 384 7.13 -14.77 7.68
N LYS A 385 6.43 -15.43 6.75
CA LYS A 385 6.76 -15.46 5.32
C LYS A 385 5.62 -14.82 4.52
N ILE A 386 5.83 -13.66 3.92
CA ILE A 386 4.85 -13.04 3.02
C ILE A 386 4.77 -13.83 1.71
N VAL A 387 3.55 -14.17 1.27
CA VAL A 387 3.32 -14.99 0.07
C VAL A 387 2.73 -14.21 -1.09
N ASN A 388 1.83 -13.25 -0.85
CA ASN A 388 1.22 -12.45 -1.91
C ASN A 388 2.02 -11.17 -2.27
N ARG A 389 3.36 -11.21 -2.11
CA ARG A 389 4.30 -10.15 -2.54
C ARG A 389 5.61 -10.72 -3.12
N PRO A 390 5.58 -11.65 -4.11
CA PRO A 390 6.80 -12.03 -4.84
C PRO A 390 7.44 -10.80 -5.53
N ILE A 391 6.59 -9.88 -5.96
CA ILE A 391 6.91 -8.52 -6.37
C ILE A 391 6.27 -7.54 -5.38
N LEU A 392 7.04 -6.55 -4.96
CA LEU A 392 6.65 -5.48 -4.06
C LEU A 392 6.81 -4.12 -4.75
N VAL A 393 5.83 -3.25 -4.56
CA VAL A 393 5.92 -1.82 -4.87
C VAL A 393 5.86 -1.02 -3.58
N LEU A 394 6.85 -0.14 -3.40
CA LEU A 394 6.95 0.73 -2.24
C LEU A 394 6.58 2.17 -2.61
N ARG A 395 5.70 2.80 -1.81
CA ARG A 395 5.32 4.21 -1.89
C ARG A 395 5.64 4.91 -0.57
N SER A 396 5.97 6.19 -0.65
CA SER A 396 6.10 7.12 0.47
C SER A 396 5.18 8.32 0.24
N ASP A 397 5.08 9.21 1.22
CA ASP A 397 4.32 10.48 1.07
C ASP A 397 4.84 11.37 -0.07
N PHE A 398 6.07 11.13 -0.53
CA PHE A 398 6.77 11.96 -1.52
C PHE A 398 6.79 11.34 -2.92
N GLY A 399 6.32 10.10 -3.08
CA GLY A 399 6.33 9.35 -4.34
C GLY A 399 6.71 7.89 -4.14
N PHE A 400 6.99 7.19 -5.24
CA PHE A 400 7.45 5.81 -5.22
C PHE A 400 8.93 5.69 -4.83
N VAL A 401 9.27 4.52 -4.28
CA VAL A 401 10.65 4.14 -3.96
C VAL A 401 11.26 3.38 -5.14
N GLY A 402 12.49 3.74 -5.52
CA GLY A 402 13.23 3.05 -6.59
C GLY A 402 14.62 3.64 -6.80
N ALA A 403 15.36 3.12 -7.78
CA ALA A 403 16.68 3.63 -8.14
C ALA A 403 16.60 5.08 -8.64
N LYS A 404 17.48 5.96 -8.15
CA LYS A 404 17.57 7.36 -8.63
C LYS A 404 17.90 7.44 -10.13
N SER A 405 18.71 6.51 -10.60
CA SER A 405 19.12 6.38 -12.01
C SER A 405 18.96 4.91 -12.40
N PRO A 406 17.81 4.52 -12.99
CA PRO A 406 17.57 3.17 -13.48
C PRO A 406 18.71 2.70 -14.41
N GLY A 407 19.06 1.42 -14.35
CA GLY A 407 20.17 0.85 -15.13
C GLY A 407 21.58 1.17 -14.63
N ALA A 408 21.78 2.15 -13.73
CA ALA A 408 23.10 2.43 -13.18
C ALA A 408 23.62 1.25 -12.34
N ALA A 409 24.89 0.87 -12.54
CA ALA A 409 25.50 -0.28 -11.87
C ALA A 409 25.57 -0.15 -10.33
N LYS A 410 25.52 1.09 -9.82
CA LYS A 410 25.33 1.45 -8.41
C LYS A 410 24.39 2.65 -8.38
N ALA A 411 23.14 2.42 -8.03
CA ALA A 411 22.16 3.48 -7.83
C ALA A 411 21.89 3.69 -6.34
N ASP A 412 21.82 4.94 -5.92
CA ASP A 412 21.18 5.30 -4.66
C ASP A 412 19.67 5.07 -4.80
N VAL A 413 19.01 4.55 -3.76
CA VAL A 413 17.56 4.41 -3.71
C VAL A 413 16.94 5.72 -3.19
N VAL A 414 15.90 6.20 -3.86
CA VAL A 414 15.15 7.43 -3.52
C VAL A 414 13.67 7.13 -3.37
N CYS A 415 12.96 7.91 -2.55
CA CYS A 415 11.55 7.69 -2.18
C CYS A 415 10.55 8.67 -2.82
N ASN A 416 10.98 9.46 -3.81
CA ASN A 416 10.22 10.57 -4.38
C ASN A 416 9.99 10.47 -5.90
N ARG A 417 9.95 9.24 -6.45
CA ARG A 417 9.73 9.02 -7.89
C ARG A 417 8.27 9.14 -8.27
N THR A 418 8.01 9.58 -9.50
CA THR A 418 6.66 9.58 -10.10
C THR A 418 6.27 8.22 -10.68
N THR A 419 7.25 7.41 -11.09
CA THR A 419 7.07 6.02 -11.53
C THR A 419 7.56 5.04 -10.48
N TYR A 420 6.81 3.95 -10.30
CA TYR A 420 7.21 2.87 -9.41
C TYR A 420 8.33 2.01 -10.02
N GLU A 421 8.98 1.19 -9.20
CA GLU A 421 9.95 0.18 -9.65
C GLU A 421 9.61 -1.18 -9.05
N VAL A 422 9.86 -2.26 -9.80
CA VAL A 422 9.67 -3.64 -9.35
C VAL A 422 10.79 -4.02 -8.38
N ILE A 423 10.41 -4.41 -7.16
CA ILE A 423 11.31 -4.95 -6.14
C ILE A 423 10.91 -6.40 -5.92
N TYR A 424 11.81 -7.34 -6.17
CA TYR A 424 11.61 -8.74 -5.82
C TYR A 424 11.90 -8.95 -4.34
N VAL A 425 11.07 -9.76 -3.68
CA VAL A 425 11.19 -10.08 -2.25
C VAL A 425 11.56 -11.56 -2.11
N GLU A 426 12.75 -11.82 -1.58
CA GLU A 426 13.21 -13.17 -1.25
C GLU A 426 13.17 -13.34 0.27
N SER A 427 12.55 -14.42 0.78
CA SER A 427 12.47 -14.70 2.22
C SER A 427 13.72 -15.46 2.68
N ALA A 428 14.38 -14.99 3.73
CA ALA A 428 15.49 -15.69 4.38
C ALA A 428 14.98 -16.66 5.46
N SER A 429 15.76 -17.70 5.75
CA SER A 429 15.45 -18.71 6.77
C SER A 429 15.25 -18.13 8.18
N THR A 430 15.82 -16.95 8.47
CA THR A 430 15.68 -16.23 9.74
C THR A 430 14.33 -15.52 9.92
N GLY A 431 13.51 -15.38 8.88
CA GLY A 431 12.33 -14.51 8.87
C GLY A 431 12.60 -13.09 8.37
N ALA A 432 13.87 -12.76 8.09
CA ALA A 432 14.25 -11.55 7.37
C ALA A 432 13.87 -11.62 5.88
N TYR A 433 13.68 -10.47 5.24
CA TYR A 433 13.54 -10.35 3.79
C TYR A 433 14.80 -9.81 3.12
N LEU A 434 15.04 -10.22 1.88
CA LEU A 434 16.06 -9.68 0.99
C LEU A 434 15.36 -8.97 -0.17
N LEU A 435 15.61 -7.66 -0.32
CA LEU A 435 15.04 -6.84 -1.39
C LEU A 435 15.99 -6.78 -2.58
N LYS A 436 15.51 -7.16 -3.76
CA LYS A 436 16.29 -7.28 -4.99
C LYS A 436 15.68 -6.44 -6.10
N ALA A 437 16.48 -5.54 -6.67
CA ALA A 437 16.02 -4.66 -7.74
C ALA A 437 15.92 -5.41 -9.09
N ALA A 438 15.23 -4.82 -10.06
CA ALA A 438 15.05 -5.39 -11.40
C ALA A 438 16.36 -5.73 -12.15
N ASN A 439 17.50 -5.14 -11.77
CA ASN A 439 18.83 -5.47 -12.29
C ASN A 439 19.51 -6.67 -11.60
N GLY A 440 18.76 -7.44 -10.80
CA GLY A 440 19.23 -8.62 -10.07
C GLY A 440 20.06 -8.33 -8.81
N LYS A 441 20.29 -7.05 -8.45
CA LYS A 441 21.13 -6.68 -7.30
C LYS A 441 20.31 -6.46 -6.04
N TYR A 442 20.81 -6.98 -4.93
CA TYR A 442 20.25 -6.74 -3.60
C TYR A 442 20.47 -5.30 -3.14
N TRP A 443 19.50 -4.78 -2.40
CA TRP A 443 19.58 -3.53 -1.67
C TRP A 443 20.50 -3.72 -0.45
N ALA A 444 21.42 -2.79 -0.23
CA ALA A 444 22.30 -2.81 0.93
C ALA A 444 22.40 -1.40 1.54
N VAL A 445 22.45 -1.34 2.88
CA VAL A 445 22.72 -0.09 3.61
C VAL A 445 24.23 0.15 3.59
N ARG A 446 24.67 1.30 3.07
CA ARG A 446 26.09 1.66 3.05
C ARG A 446 26.42 2.75 4.06
N ARG A 447 27.47 2.51 4.84
CA ARG A 447 28.08 3.56 5.66
C ARG A 447 28.70 4.64 4.75
N ARG A 448 28.17 5.87 4.79
CA ARG A 448 28.87 7.02 4.18
C ARG A 448 30.14 7.28 4.99
N ARG A 449 31.25 7.51 4.29
CA ARG A 449 32.45 8.03 4.93
C ARG A 449 32.24 9.52 5.19
N GLY A 450 32.25 9.92 6.46
CA GLY A 450 32.30 11.33 6.83
C GLY A 450 33.56 12.01 6.28
N HIS A 451 33.48 13.33 6.06
CA HIS A 451 34.65 14.16 5.72
C HIS A 451 35.57 14.32 6.93
N ARG A 452 36.39 13.30 7.22
CA ARG A 452 37.66 13.38 7.97
C ARG A 452 38.45 12.09 7.72
N GLY A 453 39.74 12.26 7.39
CA GLY A 453 40.53 11.18 6.82
C GLY A 453 41.04 10.16 7.83
N ARG A 454 40.76 8.88 7.58
CA ARG A 454 41.71 7.77 7.73
C ARG A 454 41.27 6.58 6.88
N ARG A 455 42.20 5.97 6.13
CA ARG A 455 41.94 4.72 5.40
C ARG A 455 41.99 3.57 6.42
N VAL A 456 40.84 2.94 6.66
CA VAL A 456 40.73 1.63 7.32
C VAL A 456 39.93 0.74 6.40
N GLY A 457 40.34 -0.53 6.24
CA GLY A 457 39.59 -1.65 5.66
C GLY A 457 38.92 -1.42 4.29
N LYS A 458 39.44 -2.05 3.23
CA LYS A 458 38.63 -2.35 2.04
C LYS A 458 37.88 -3.65 2.29
N ASP A 459 36.71 -3.60 2.92
CA ASP A 459 35.69 -4.63 2.79
C ASP A 459 34.29 -4.01 2.91
N PRO A 460 33.37 -4.27 1.96
CA PRO A 460 31.97 -3.98 2.18
C PRO A 460 31.40 -5.04 3.12
N VAL A 461 30.97 -4.62 4.32
CA VAL A 461 30.13 -5.48 5.16
C VAL A 461 28.81 -5.67 4.42
N LEU A 462 28.64 -6.84 3.80
CA LEU A 462 27.35 -7.36 3.35
C LEU A 462 26.53 -7.71 4.59
N ALA A 463 26.01 -6.68 5.25
CA ALA A 463 24.92 -6.85 6.18
C ALA A 463 23.68 -7.20 5.35
N ALA A 464 23.26 -8.46 5.40
CA ALA A 464 21.85 -8.79 5.20
C ALA A 464 21.08 -8.06 6.31
N VAL A 465 20.59 -6.86 6.01
CA VAL A 465 19.80 -6.07 6.97
C VAL A 465 18.42 -6.72 7.02
N PRO A 466 17.96 -7.21 8.19
CA PRO A 466 16.60 -7.72 8.31
C PRO A 466 15.62 -6.58 8.05
N TRP A 467 14.91 -6.66 6.93
CA TRP A 467 13.80 -5.76 6.66
C TRP A 467 12.60 -6.27 7.44
N GLN A 468 12.20 -5.55 8.50
CA GLN A 468 11.06 -5.92 9.34
C GLN A 468 9.80 -5.15 8.93
N LEU A 469 8.69 -5.84 9.08
CA LEU A 469 7.35 -5.39 8.78
C LEU A 469 6.78 -4.79 10.07
N HIS A 470 6.10 -3.66 10.05
CA HIS A 470 5.58 -3.01 11.26
C HIS A 470 4.28 -2.27 10.95
N ALA A 471 3.47 -1.97 11.97
CA ALA A 471 2.43 -0.95 11.86
C ALA A 471 2.58 0.06 12.99
N ASN A 472 2.10 1.28 12.76
CA ASN A 472 2.52 2.46 13.51
C ASN A 472 1.35 3.06 14.30
N HIS A 473 1.54 3.25 15.62
CA HIS A 473 0.57 3.95 16.48
C HIS A 473 0.63 5.47 16.29
N PRO A 474 -0.50 6.19 16.45
CA PRO A 474 -0.53 7.65 16.39
C PRO A 474 -0.22 8.30 17.75
N GLY A 475 0.42 9.48 17.74
CA GLY A 475 0.28 10.45 18.84
C GLY A 475 1.53 10.88 19.61
N ARG A 476 2.71 10.26 19.43
CA ARG A 476 3.99 10.81 19.95
C ARG A 476 5.13 10.71 18.93
N GLN A 477 5.65 11.89 18.59
CA GLN A 477 6.80 12.20 17.73
C GLN A 477 8.09 11.52 18.23
N TRP A 478 8.69 10.56 17.50
CA TRP A 478 10.00 9.97 17.86
C TRP A 478 10.91 9.57 16.68
N MET A 479 12.18 9.33 17.05
CA MET A 479 13.39 9.24 16.23
C MET A 479 13.91 7.79 16.04
N LEU A 480 15.15 7.63 15.53
CA LEU A 480 15.71 6.42 14.90
C LEU A 480 16.99 5.93 15.67
N HIS A 481 16.89 4.99 16.64
CA HIS A 481 17.92 4.78 17.72
C HIS A 481 18.23 3.32 18.17
N GLN A 482 19.30 3.10 19.00
CA GLN A 482 20.10 1.84 19.21
C GLN A 482 19.62 0.73 20.17
N GLY A 483 19.88 -0.51 19.73
CA GLY A 483 20.25 -1.66 20.57
C GLY A 483 21.69 -2.14 20.27
N ARG A 484 22.51 -2.35 21.31
CA ARG A 484 23.88 -2.90 21.18
C ARG A 484 23.83 -4.42 21.13
N ALA A 485 24.67 -5.03 20.30
CA ALA A 485 25.20 -6.36 20.61
C ALA A 485 26.35 -6.21 21.60
N GLU A 486 26.21 -6.75 22.81
CA GLU A 486 27.34 -6.88 23.73
C GLU A 486 28.32 -7.95 23.23
N ARG A 487 29.62 -7.69 23.36
CA ARG A 487 30.67 -8.71 23.24
C ARG A 487 31.31 -8.91 24.61
N PRO A 488 31.64 -10.15 25.01
CA PRO A 488 32.29 -10.41 26.29
C PRO A 488 33.69 -9.80 26.31
N VAL A 489 34.01 -9.06 27.38
CA VAL A 489 35.34 -8.49 27.60
C VAL A 489 36.13 -9.41 28.55
N PRO A 490 37.36 -9.83 28.20
CA PRO A 490 38.20 -10.62 29.11
C PRO A 490 38.60 -9.83 30.36
N ARG A 491 38.70 -10.52 31.51
CA ARG A 491 39.25 -9.94 32.74
C ARG A 491 40.71 -9.51 32.54
N LEU A 492 41.01 -8.24 32.79
CA LEU A 492 42.36 -7.77 33.13
C LEU A 492 42.28 -6.80 34.30
N TRP A 493 43.18 -6.98 35.27
CA TRP A 493 43.27 -6.16 36.48
C TRP A 493 43.86 -4.78 36.19
N ALA A 494 43.36 -3.76 36.89
CA ALA A 494 44.16 -2.62 37.33
C ALA A 494 43.51 -1.99 38.57
N GLU A 495 44.19 -2.06 39.71
CA GLU A 495 43.78 -1.39 40.94
C GLU A 495 44.09 0.12 40.86
N ARG A 496 43.23 0.96 41.43
CA ARG A 496 43.62 1.95 42.46
C ARG A 496 42.42 2.63 43.11
N SER A 497 42.48 2.71 44.44
CA SER A 497 41.66 3.57 45.30
C SER A 497 41.94 5.06 45.01
N THR A 498 41.04 6.00 45.30
CA THR A 498 40.78 6.53 46.66
C THR A 498 39.35 7.08 46.88
N ARG A 499 39.08 7.56 48.10
CA ARG A 499 37.76 7.74 48.76
C ARG A 499 36.99 9.05 48.42
N PRO A 500 35.68 9.12 48.74
CA PRO A 500 34.82 10.29 48.52
C PRO A 500 34.71 11.23 49.75
N SER A 501 34.12 12.41 49.54
CA SER A 501 33.55 13.26 50.62
C SER A 501 32.34 14.08 50.13
N CYS A 502 31.39 14.32 51.04
CA CYS A 502 30.12 15.01 50.79
C CYS A 502 30.23 16.55 50.91
N GLY A 503 29.25 17.28 50.37
CA GLY A 503 29.01 18.70 50.63
C GLY A 503 27.67 19.17 50.05
N SER A 504 26.85 19.86 50.84
CA SER A 504 25.44 20.21 50.55
C SER A 504 25.17 21.73 50.55
N PHE A 505 23.94 22.11 50.16
CA PHE A 505 23.25 23.42 50.28
C PHE A 505 23.28 24.46 49.13
N ASN A 506 22.17 24.45 48.37
CA ASN A 506 21.22 25.56 48.07
C ASN A 506 21.59 26.82 47.24
N PRO A 507 20.58 27.48 46.61
CA PRO A 507 20.73 28.23 45.34
C PRO A 507 20.66 29.76 45.48
N PRO A 508 20.84 30.48 44.36
CA PRO A 508 19.88 31.55 44.04
C PRO A 508 19.55 31.78 42.53
N ILE A 509 18.27 32.13 42.31
CA ILE A 509 17.73 33.23 41.47
C ILE A 509 17.84 33.16 39.92
N GLU A 510 16.78 33.74 39.33
CA GLU A 510 16.39 33.88 37.93
C GLU A 510 17.41 34.54 37.00
N ASP A 511 17.44 34.10 35.75
CA ASP A 511 17.53 35.03 34.60
C ASP A 511 16.92 34.38 33.35
N SER A 512 16.11 35.13 32.61
CA SER A 512 15.38 34.65 31.42
C SER A 512 15.87 35.33 30.14
N PRO A 513 15.99 34.59 29.02
CA PRO A 513 15.87 35.21 27.70
C PRO A 513 14.87 34.53 26.74
N LEU A 514 14.48 35.35 25.77
CA LEU A 514 13.43 35.20 24.75
C LEU A 514 13.61 34.01 23.77
N PRO A 515 12.54 33.61 23.04
CA PRO A 515 12.51 32.35 22.31
C PRO A 515 13.37 32.35 21.03
N PHE A 516 14.16 31.28 20.86
CA PHE A 516 14.82 30.98 19.59
C PHE A 516 13.82 30.46 18.54
N VAL A 517 13.76 31.11 17.39
CA VAL A 517 13.00 30.65 16.23
C VAL A 517 13.68 29.43 15.61
N SER A 518 13.06 28.25 15.74
CA SER A 518 13.51 27.02 15.08
C SER A 518 12.86 26.88 13.70
N LEU A 519 13.66 26.76 12.63
CA LEU A 519 13.16 26.37 11.32
C LEU A 519 12.85 24.86 11.30
N ASP A 520 11.57 24.50 11.32
CA ASP A 520 11.13 23.12 11.12
C ASP A 520 11.47 22.62 9.70
N ARG A 521 12.53 21.82 9.61
CA ARG A 521 12.88 21.05 8.40
C ARG A 521 12.22 19.68 8.43
N LEU A 522 11.03 19.61 7.82
CA LEU A 522 10.25 18.40 7.59
C LEU A 522 11.12 17.26 7.00
N SER A 523 11.07 16.09 7.65
CA SER A 523 11.73 14.85 7.20
C SER A 523 10.67 13.78 6.87
N PRO A 524 10.94 12.86 5.92
CA PRO A 524 9.87 12.14 5.22
C PRO A 524 9.36 10.86 5.92
N HIS A 525 8.04 10.63 5.91
CA HIS A 525 7.42 9.36 6.29
C HIS A 525 7.21 8.43 5.07
N LEU A 526 7.18 7.11 5.35
CA LEU A 526 6.87 6.05 4.39
C LEU A 526 5.45 5.53 4.64
N VAL A 527 4.57 5.68 3.64
CA VAL A 527 3.18 5.20 3.68
C VAL A 527 2.97 4.13 2.62
N LEU A 528 2.97 2.88 3.11
CA LEU A 528 2.32 1.75 2.48
C LEU A 528 0.84 1.71 2.92
N SER A 529 -0.06 1.32 2.03
CA SER A 529 -1.44 1.00 2.40
C SER A 529 -1.45 -0.22 3.34
N ASN A 530 -1.77 0.02 4.61
CA ASN A 530 -2.02 -0.96 5.67
C ASN A 530 -0.85 -1.83 6.19
N MET A 531 0.41 -1.56 5.85
CA MET A 531 1.58 -2.14 6.55
C MET A 531 2.85 -1.32 6.31
N ALA A 532 3.47 -0.73 7.33
CA ALA A 532 4.79 -0.13 7.14
C ALA A 532 5.88 -1.22 7.03
N LEU A 533 6.96 -0.92 6.32
CA LEU A 533 8.23 -1.65 6.44
C LEU A 533 9.17 -0.69 7.17
N VAL A 534 9.31 -0.87 8.48
CA VAL A 534 10.15 -0.01 9.31
C VAL A 534 11.51 -0.68 9.44
N ALA A 535 12.51 -0.07 8.82
CA ALA A 535 13.88 -0.35 9.18
C ALA A 535 14.17 0.36 10.51
N VAL A 536 14.66 -0.38 11.51
CA VAL A 536 15.13 0.16 12.79
C VAL A 536 16.67 0.16 12.82
N PRO A 537 17.36 1.16 12.23
CA PRO A 537 18.79 1.35 12.39
C PRO A 537 19.09 2.21 13.62
N ILE A 538 20.25 2.00 14.20
CA ILE A 538 20.27 1.77 15.64
C ILE A 538 21.45 2.54 16.29
N LEU A 539 21.30 3.89 16.53
CA LEU A 539 22.31 4.95 16.92
C LEU A 539 23.76 4.70 16.41
N ASP A 540 24.44 5.68 15.84
CA ASP A 540 24.78 6.94 16.47
C ASP A 540 25.04 8.00 15.39
N SER A 541 25.14 9.27 15.78
CA SER A 541 25.14 10.46 14.92
C SER A 541 26.08 10.42 13.69
N THR A 542 25.65 9.84 12.55
CA THR A 542 26.22 10.08 11.21
C THR A 542 25.24 9.77 10.08
N PHE A 543 25.31 10.55 8.99
CA PHE A 543 24.47 10.38 7.79
C PHE A 543 24.75 9.06 7.05
N TRP A 544 23.70 8.37 6.57
CA TRP A 544 23.79 7.13 5.80
C TRP A 544 23.20 7.27 4.37
N THR A 545 23.53 6.35 3.46
CA THR A 545 22.85 6.15 2.17
C THR A 545 22.81 4.68 1.78
N LEU A 546 21.68 4.21 1.27
CA LEU A 546 21.56 2.88 0.66
C LEU A 546 22.22 2.86 -0.73
N SER A 547 22.91 1.77 -1.06
CA SER A 547 23.50 1.55 -2.38
C SER A 547 23.56 0.06 -2.71
N SER A 548 23.17 -0.34 -3.92
CA SER A 548 23.28 -1.74 -4.35
C SER A 548 24.74 -2.20 -4.50
N SER A 549 25.07 -3.37 -3.95
CA SER A 549 26.39 -4.00 -4.11
C SER A 549 26.28 -5.50 -4.33
N GLY A 550 27.08 -6.05 -5.24
CA GLY A 550 27.04 -7.47 -5.59
C GLY A 550 28.15 -8.28 -4.94
N ARG A 551 27.76 -9.33 -4.22
CA ARG A 551 28.32 -10.69 -4.18
C ARG A 551 27.25 -11.60 -3.55
N PRO A 552 27.06 -12.84 -4.03
CA PRO A 552 26.29 -13.83 -3.29
C PRO A 552 27.07 -14.25 -2.04
N LEU A 553 26.35 -14.61 -0.97
CA LEU A 553 26.89 -15.38 0.14
C LEU A 553 26.44 -16.82 -0.06
N GLU A 554 27.39 -17.74 -0.17
CA GLU A 554 27.13 -19.16 0.05
C GLU A 554 26.76 -19.35 1.52
N ALA A 555 25.76 -20.18 1.79
CA ALA A 555 25.22 -20.38 3.14
C ALA A 555 26.03 -21.46 3.91
N PRO A 556 26.22 -21.29 5.22
CA PRO A 556 26.14 -22.39 6.18
C PRO A 556 24.67 -22.73 6.50
#